data_AF-A0A5C3NSE2-F1
#
_entry.id   AF-A0A5C3NSE2-F1
#
_cell.length_a   1.000
_cell.length_b   1.000
_cell.length_c   1.000
_cell.angle_alpha   90.00
_cell.angle_beta   90.00
_cell.angle_gamma   90.00
#
_symmetry.space_group_name_H-M   'P 1'
#
loop_
_entity.id
_entity.type
_entity.pdbx_description
1 polymer ?
#
loop_
_entity_poly.entity_id
_entity_poly.type
_entity_poly.pdbx_seq_one_letter_code
_entity_poly.pdbx_strand_id
1 'polypeptide(L)' 'TKPHVDGKNLALMMCVVFVWGHFNHKEKAWLVLWEANVIIELPPGIFLFYPSALFTHFNCDIS' A
#
# COMPACT_ATOMS: atom_id res chain seq x y z
N THR A 1 -2.04 -8.87 2.03
CA THR A 1 -3.33 -8.74 2.76
C THR A 1 -4.47 -9.03 1.79
N LYS A 2 -5.72 -9.14 2.26
CA LYS A 2 -6.86 -9.28 1.33
C LYS A 2 -7.18 -7.92 0.68
N PRO A 3 -7.66 -7.89 -0.58
CA PRO A 3 -8.14 -6.66 -1.21
C PRO A 3 -9.22 -5.97 -0.38
N HIS A 4 -9.04 -4.68 -0.10
CA HIS A 4 -9.99 -3.88 0.68
C HIS A 4 -9.87 -2.39 0.34
N VAL A 5 -10.81 -1.60 0.85
CA VAL A 5 -10.79 -0.13 0.84
C VAL A 5 -10.97 0.38 2.27
N ASP A 6 -10.38 1.53 2.57
CA ASP A 6 -10.61 2.21 3.85
C ASP A 6 -11.85 3.11 3.76
N GLY A 7 -13.02 2.52 3.53
CA GLY A 7 -14.26 3.27 3.23
C GLY A 7 -14.78 4.18 4.36
N LYS A 8 -14.13 4.16 5.54
CA LYS A 8 -14.42 5.08 6.65
C LYS A 8 -13.58 6.36 6.62
N ASN A 9 -12.53 6.41 5.79
CA ASN A 9 -11.72 7.61 5.61
C ASN A 9 -12.44 8.60 4.67
N LEU A 10 -12.18 9.90 4.85
CA LEU A 10 -12.65 10.90 3.89
C LEU A 10 -12.00 10.62 2.52
N ALA A 11 -12.79 10.68 1.46
CA ALA A 11 -12.39 10.27 0.11
C ALA A 11 -11.06 10.88 -0.36
N LEU A 12 -10.84 12.17 -0.10
CA LEU A 12 -9.63 12.89 -0.52
C LEU A 12 -8.56 13.00 0.57
N MET A 13 -8.77 12.40 1.74
CA MET A 13 -7.77 12.40 2.81
C MET A 13 -6.71 11.33 2.54
N MET A 14 -5.46 11.67 2.86
CA MET A 14 -4.33 10.77 2.68
C MET A 14 -4.18 9.88 3.90
N CYS A 15 -4.06 8.57 3.67
CA CYS A 15 -3.53 7.62 4.64
C CYS A 15 -2.00 7.66 4.57
N VAL A 16 -1.35 7.39 5.70
CA VAL A 16 0.11 7.34 5.82
C VAL A 16 0.51 5.96 6.32
N VAL A 17 1.34 5.27 5.53
CA VAL A 17 1.92 3.97 5.92
C VAL A 17 3.40 4.17 6.18
N PHE A 18 3.84 3.83 7.40
CA PHE A 18 5.25 3.71 7.73
C PHE A 18 5.71 2.27 7.50
N VAL A 19 6.69 2.08 6.63
CA VAL A 19 7.22 0.77 6.28
C VAL A 19 8.39 0.46 7.20
N TRP A 20 8.25 -0.58 8.04
CA TRP A 20 9.27 -0.94 9.02
C TRP A 20 9.56 -2.44 9.02
N GLY A 21 10.79 -2.80 9.35
CA GLY A 21 11.23 -4.18 9.51
C GLY A 21 12.50 -4.51 8.71
N HIS A 22 12.89 -5.78 8.76
CA HIS A 22 14.05 -6.29 8.03
C HIS A 22 13.60 -7.38 7.05
N PHE A 23 13.47 -7.02 5.78
CA PHE A 23 13.01 -7.91 4.72
C PHE A 23 13.58 -7.49 3.35
N ASN A 24 13.59 -8.41 2.39
CA ASN A 24 13.93 -8.10 1.00
C ASN A 24 12.72 -7.42 0.33
N HIS A 25 12.72 -6.10 0.25
CA HIS A 25 11.63 -5.32 -0.33
C HIS A 25 11.44 -5.52 -1.83
N LYS A 26 12.41 -6.15 -2.52
CA LYS A 26 12.25 -6.56 -3.91
C LYS A 26 11.36 -7.79 -4.08
N GLU A 27 11.14 -8.55 -3.00
CA GLU A 27 10.33 -9.77 -3.00
C GLU A 27 9.06 -9.62 -2.17
N LYS A 28 9.07 -8.75 -1.15
CA LYS A 28 8.02 -8.67 -0.14
C LYS A 28 7.44 -7.28 0.03
N ALA A 29 6.22 -7.24 0.57
CA ALA A 29 5.53 -6.03 1.00
C ALA A 29 5.24 -5.02 -0.12
N TRP A 30 5.04 -5.49 -1.35
CA TRP A 30 4.57 -4.63 -2.44
C TRP A 30 3.13 -4.20 -2.17
N LEU A 31 2.77 -2.96 -2.53
CA LEU A 31 1.40 -2.46 -2.42
C LEU A 31 0.77 -2.35 -3.80
N VAL A 32 -0.37 -3.00 -3.97
CA VAL A 32 -1.20 -2.87 -5.18
C VAL A 32 -2.24 -1.79 -4.94
N LEU A 33 -2.38 -0.86 -5.89
CA LEU A 33 -3.49 0.08 -6.01
C LEU A 33 -4.26 -0.26 -7.29
N TRP A 34 -5.39 -0.95 -7.13
CA TRP A 34 -6.04 -1.66 -8.25
C TRP A 34 -6.58 -0.71 -9.33
N GLU A 35 -7.43 0.25 -8.98
CA GLU A 35 -8.04 1.17 -9.94
C GLU A 35 -7.01 2.14 -10.55
N ALA A 36 -5.88 2.35 -9.87
CA ALA A 36 -4.76 3.13 -10.39
C ALA A 36 -3.90 2.33 -11.39
N ASN A 37 -4.04 1.00 -11.45
CA ASN A 37 -3.15 0.09 -12.19
C ASN A 37 -1.67 0.28 -11.82
N VAL A 38 -1.38 0.52 -10.54
CA VAL A 38 -0.02 0.70 -10.03
C VAL A 38 0.30 -0.37 -8.99
N ILE A 39 1.51 -0.89 -9.07
CA ILE A 39 2.11 -1.75 -8.04
C ILE A 39 3.37 -1.02 -7.54
N ILE A 40 3.47 -0.84 -6.22
CA ILE A 40 4.48 0.01 -5.57
C ILE A 40 5.38 -0.89 -4.73
N GLU A 41 6.69 -0.81 -4.98
CA GLU A 41 7.73 -1.40 -4.11
C GLU A 41 7.83 -0.59 -2.80
N LEU A 42 7.88 -1.27 -1.65
CA LEU A 42 7.95 -0.61 -0.34
C LEU A 42 9.25 -0.96 0.41
N PRO A 43 10.32 -0.17 0.24
CA PRO A 43 11.55 -0.31 1.04
C PRO A 43 11.31 0.01 2.53
N PRO A 44 11.98 -0.69 3.46
CA PRO A 44 11.96 -0.31 4.87
C PRO A 44 12.48 1.12 5.08
N GLY A 45 11.83 1.88 5.97
CA GLY A 45 12.24 3.22 6.37
C GLY A 45 11.53 4.36 5.63
N ILE A 46 10.61 4.07 4.70
CA ILE A 46 9.85 5.10 3.98
C ILE A 46 8.47 5.36 4.60
N PHE A 47 7.92 6.53 4.27
CA PHE A 47 6.50 6.83 4.40
C PHE A 47 5.83 6.85 3.03
N LEU A 48 4.72 6.13 2.88
CA LEU A 48 3.86 6.20 1.71
C LEU A 48 2.58 6.96 2.06
N PHE A 49 2.23 7.93 1.22
CA PHE A 49 0.98 8.68 1.29
C PHE A 49 0.09 8.32 0.11
N TYR A 50 -1.16 7.90 0.35
CA TYR A 50 -2.15 7.67 -0.72
C TYR A 50 -3.59 7.80 -0.18
N PRO A 51 -4.58 8.13 -1.02
CA PRO A 51 -5.97 8.25 -0.60
C PRO A 51 -6.64 6.85 -0.52
N SER A 52 -6.53 6.21 0.65
CA SER A 52 -6.88 4.79 0.83
C SER A 52 -8.38 4.46 0.73
N ALA A 53 -9.24 5.48 0.76
CA ALA A 53 -10.68 5.33 0.52
C ALA A 53 -11.05 5.21 -0.98
N LEU A 54 -10.17 5.67 -1.89
CA LEU A 54 -10.46 5.71 -3.33
C LEU A 54 -10.04 4.45 -4.08
N PHE A 55 -9.06 3.72 -3.53
CA PHE A 55 -8.40 2.62 -4.22
C PHE A 55 -8.55 1.33 -3.43
N THR A 56 -9.00 0.27 -4.09
CA THR A 56 -8.83 -1.10 -3.59
C THR A 56 -7.34 -1.39 -3.49
N HIS A 57 -6.88 -1.69 -2.29
CA HIS A 57 -5.47 -1.86 -2.01
C HIS A 57 -5.20 -3.10 -1.15
N PHE A 58 -4.01 -3.67 -1.35
CA PHE A 58 -3.54 -4.84 -0.63
C PHE A 58 -2.03 -5.04 -0.80
N ASN A 59 -1.41 -5.69 0.19
CA ASN A 59 -0.03 -6.11 0.07
C ASN A 59 0.07 -7.46 -0.66
N CYS A 60 1.05 -7.59 -1.54
CA CYS A 60 1.47 -8.86 -2.11
C CYS A 60 2.99 -9.06 -1.94
N ASP A 61 3.38 -10.33 -1.96
CA ASP A 61 4.77 -10.75 -2.12
C ASP A 61 4.88 -11.36 -3.54
N ILE A 62 6.03 -11.17 -4.20
CA ILE A 62 6.30 -11.62 -5.58
C ILE A 62 7.20 -12.88 -5.58
N SER A 63 7.29 -13.57 -4.45
CA SER A 63 8.08 -14.82 -4.29
C SER A 63 7.47 -16.01 -5.00
#